data_AF-A0AAW1MT77-F1
#
_entry.id   AF-A0AAW1MT77-F1
#
_cell.length_a   1.000
_cell.length_b   1.000
_cell.length_c   1.000
_cell.angle_alpha   90.00
_cell.angle_beta   90.00
_cell.angle_gamma   90.00
#
_symmetry.space_group_name_H-M   'P 1'
#
loop_
_entity.id
_entity.type
_entity.pdbx_description
1 polymer ?
#
loop_
_entity_poly.entity_id
_entity_poly.type
_entity_poly.pdbx_seq_one_letter_code
_entity_poly.pdbx_strand_id
1 'polypeptide(L)'
;MAFTYFDILIVIKWSWSQVSFEAFDGDQVDYNPLFATNLRFATRGKAFEWAQKIASENGFALVKANSGRKNRSQPELFASYFRCSRYGSSKVVYDPDKPKRKSKTVKCRCLFRIRAVENYHVQDNKRLVLWNIITANGFGYHNHQPTKYKDGHRHYAGLNEEEKAYVRHQYREAVFPRDIKSGLHQKSPDKPQPSSSQIYSETSKIRKELRSERNTAQQMLALAVDANYVHWHQTNPGIHELTHVFMSHPEAVKLFWAYPHVVLTDSTYKTNTYNMALVEVVGVTPTGSSFLIACVLIPYESEEGYTWLLRKLMDLLECTGGASTCFVTDRELGLVRALRTLFHETPHLLCRWHVNRAIESRALKIQKKVYIKDHVLRNPESGWWNVIDATCEEDFVKAWSVFSEKRKRMGSYISRTWGEHAKKFVLCYTNEYFHLGNTAICDAW
;
A
#
# COMPACT_ATOMS: atom_id res chain seq x y z
N MET A 1 -56.56 -4.93 -35.13
CA MET A 1 -55.16 -4.76 -34.67
C MET A 1 -54.84 -5.94 -33.77
N ALA A 2 -53.79 -6.69 -34.11
CA ALA A 2 -52.99 -7.62 -33.30
C ALA A 2 -53.62 -8.88 -32.65
N PHE A 3 -53.04 -10.03 -33.04
CA PHE A 3 -52.55 -11.18 -32.26
C PHE A 3 -53.10 -12.55 -32.66
N THR A 4 -52.21 -13.40 -33.20
CA THR A 4 -52.21 -14.87 -33.10
C THR A 4 -50.74 -15.30 -32.96
N TYR A 5 -50.35 -15.95 -31.87
CA TYR A 5 -50.38 -17.39 -31.53
C TYR A 5 -49.18 -18.19 -32.07
N PHE A 6 -48.69 -19.05 -31.18
CA PHE A 6 -47.42 -19.77 -31.14
C PHE A 6 -47.29 -20.93 -32.15
N ASP A 7 -46.05 -21.40 -32.29
CA ASP A 7 -45.57 -22.71 -32.76
C ASP A 7 -45.44 -22.97 -34.27
N ILE A 8 -44.21 -22.90 -34.80
CA ILE A 8 -43.52 -24.03 -35.47
C ILE A 8 -42.00 -23.93 -35.22
N LEU A 9 -41.48 -25.00 -34.66
CA LEU A 9 -40.09 -25.38 -34.39
C LEU A 9 -39.36 -25.80 -35.69
N ILE A 10 -38.02 -25.62 -35.70
CA ILE A 10 -37.00 -26.44 -36.40
C ILE A 10 -36.31 -25.85 -37.67
N VAL A 11 -34.97 -25.86 -37.57
CA VAL A 11 -33.89 -25.58 -38.56
C VAL A 11 -33.60 -24.12 -38.90
N ILE A 12 -32.87 -23.42 -38.02
CA ILE A 12 -31.97 -22.35 -38.49
C ILE A 12 -30.54 -22.84 -38.40
N LYS A 13 -30.04 -23.17 -39.60
CA LYS A 13 -28.64 -23.32 -40.01
C LYS A 13 -27.71 -22.47 -39.14
N TRP A 14 -26.77 -23.13 -38.48
CA TRP A 14 -25.53 -22.52 -38.04
C TRP A 14 -24.72 -22.12 -39.28
N SER A 15 -25.03 -20.94 -39.81
CA SER A 15 -24.18 -20.24 -40.78
C SER A 15 -22.96 -19.73 -40.03
N TRP A 16 -21.80 -20.32 -40.33
CA TRP A 16 -20.51 -19.70 -40.07
C TRP A 16 -20.46 -18.40 -40.88
N SER A 17 -20.73 -17.27 -40.23
CA SER A 17 -20.26 -16.00 -40.74
C SER A 17 -18.73 -16.02 -40.65
N GLN A 18 -18.10 -15.91 -41.82
CA GLN A 18 -16.69 -15.63 -41.95
C GLN A 18 -16.31 -14.50 -40.99
N VAL A 19 -15.44 -14.82 -40.03
CA VAL A 19 -14.81 -13.81 -39.20
C VAL A 19 -13.94 -12.99 -40.13
N SER A 20 -14.30 -11.72 -40.34
CA SER A 20 -13.51 -10.79 -41.14
C SER A 20 -12.08 -10.75 -40.61
N PHE A 21 -11.13 -10.86 -41.52
CA PHE A 21 -9.69 -11.02 -41.25
C PHE A 21 -9.01 -9.74 -40.73
N GLU A 22 -9.76 -8.68 -40.43
CA GLU A 22 -9.27 -7.30 -40.32
C GLU A 22 -9.03 -6.81 -38.87
N ALA A 23 -8.89 -7.71 -37.90
CA ALA A 23 -8.60 -7.34 -36.50
C ALA A 23 -7.51 -8.20 -35.83
N PHE A 24 -6.50 -8.62 -36.58
CA PHE A 24 -5.41 -9.44 -36.04
C PHE A 24 -4.22 -8.59 -35.61
N ASP A 25 -4.18 -8.24 -34.32
CA ASP A 25 -2.96 -7.81 -33.61
C ASP A 25 -2.05 -9.02 -33.25
N GLY A 26 -2.26 -10.16 -33.92
CA GLY A 26 -1.52 -11.43 -33.76
C GLY A 26 -0.43 -11.59 -34.83
N ASP A 27 0.39 -12.63 -34.69
CA ASP A 27 1.53 -12.93 -35.56
C ASP A 27 1.19 -13.79 -36.80
N GLN A 28 -0.08 -14.16 -36.96
CA GLN A 28 -0.61 -14.97 -38.07
C GLN A 28 -0.02 -16.39 -38.19
N VAL A 29 0.65 -16.88 -37.14
CA VAL A 29 1.27 -18.20 -37.12
C VAL A 29 0.28 -19.25 -36.59
N ASP A 30 0.20 -20.42 -37.26
CA ASP A 30 -0.52 -21.58 -36.73
C ASP A 30 0.37 -22.36 -35.76
N TYR A 31 0.02 -22.31 -34.47
CA TYR A 31 0.75 -23.00 -33.41
C TYR A 31 0.27 -24.43 -33.17
N ASN A 32 -0.82 -24.90 -33.79
CA ASN A 32 -1.31 -26.27 -33.62
C ASN A 32 -0.24 -27.34 -33.86
N PRO A 33 0.61 -27.26 -34.92
CA PRO A 33 1.62 -28.28 -35.18
C PRO A 33 2.58 -28.52 -34.02
N LEU A 34 2.86 -27.50 -33.20
CA LEU A 34 3.73 -27.65 -32.03
C LEU A 34 3.14 -28.56 -30.94
N PHE A 35 1.82 -28.72 -30.92
CA PHE A 35 1.10 -29.57 -29.97
C PHE A 35 0.77 -30.95 -30.54
N ALA A 36 1.13 -31.24 -31.79
CA ALA A 36 0.95 -32.56 -32.37
C ALA A 36 1.90 -33.55 -31.69
N THR A 37 1.34 -34.56 -31.01
CA THR A 37 2.14 -35.52 -30.26
C THR A 37 1.48 -36.88 -30.19
N ASN A 38 2.32 -37.92 -30.20
CA ASN A 38 1.93 -39.30 -29.90
C ASN A 38 2.10 -39.66 -28.42
N LEU A 39 2.57 -38.70 -27.59
CA LEU A 39 2.73 -38.88 -26.16
C LEU A 39 1.39 -39.15 -25.48
N ARG A 40 1.47 -39.96 -24.43
CA ARG A 40 0.33 -40.38 -23.61
C ARG A 40 0.63 -40.00 -22.17
N PHE A 41 -0.34 -39.35 -21.52
CA PHE A 41 -0.14 -38.83 -20.17
C PHE A 41 -1.01 -39.58 -19.18
N ALA A 42 -0.43 -39.96 -18.04
CA ALA A 42 -1.16 -40.65 -16.98
C ALA A 42 -2.30 -39.81 -16.37
N THR A 43 -2.18 -38.47 -16.40
CA THR A 43 -3.18 -37.57 -15.83
C THR A 43 -3.40 -36.35 -16.70
N ARG A 44 -4.58 -35.74 -16.58
CA ARG A 44 -4.89 -34.40 -17.13
C ARG A 44 -3.86 -33.34 -16.70
N GLY A 45 -3.31 -33.47 -15.49
CA GLY A 45 -2.28 -32.58 -14.97
C GLY A 45 -1.01 -32.63 -15.80
N LYS A 46 -0.46 -33.83 -16.00
CA LYS A 46 0.74 -34.04 -16.80
C LYS A 46 0.56 -33.62 -18.26
N ALA A 47 -0.60 -33.89 -18.86
CA ALA A 47 -0.93 -33.41 -20.20
C ALA A 47 -0.93 -31.87 -20.29
N PHE A 48 -1.48 -31.21 -19.27
CA PHE A 48 -1.49 -29.75 -19.20
C PHE A 48 -0.10 -29.17 -18.98
N GLU A 49 0.73 -29.76 -18.11
CA GLU A 49 2.12 -29.32 -17.87
C GLU A 49 2.95 -29.38 -19.15
N TRP A 50 2.84 -30.49 -19.90
CA TRP A 50 3.50 -30.62 -21.20
C TRP A 50 3.04 -29.55 -22.20
N ALA A 51 1.73 -29.34 -22.35
CA ALA A 51 1.20 -28.33 -23.25
C ALA A 51 1.58 -26.91 -22.80
N GLN A 52 1.54 -26.64 -21.50
CA GLN A 52 1.91 -25.35 -20.94
C GLN A 52 3.39 -25.05 -21.19
N LYS A 53 4.28 -26.05 -21.14
CA LYS A 53 5.70 -25.90 -21.47
C LYS A 53 5.89 -25.39 -22.91
N ILE A 54 5.30 -26.09 -23.88
CA ILE A 54 5.35 -25.72 -25.31
C ILE A 54 4.78 -24.31 -25.53
N ALA A 55 3.61 -24.02 -24.95
CA ALA A 55 3.03 -22.69 -25.05
C ALA A 55 3.96 -21.60 -24.48
N SER A 56 4.60 -21.86 -23.34
CA SER A 56 5.46 -20.89 -22.64
C SER A 56 6.78 -20.62 -23.37
N GLU A 57 7.33 -21.63 -24.05
CA GLU A 57 8.48 -21.49 -24.95
C GLU A 57 8.15 -20.56 -26.12
N ASN A 58 6.89 -20.58 -26.58
CA ASN A 58 6.38 -19.74 -27.66
C ASN A 58 5.71 -18.44 -27.15
N GLY A 59 5.88 -18.07 -25.88
CA GLY A 59 5.37 -16.81 -25.34
C GLY A 59 3.86 -16.77 -25.03
N PHE A 60 3.18 -17.91 -25.02
CA PHE A 60 1.77 -18.05 -24.67
C PHE A 60 1.53 -18.78 -23.35
N ALA A 61 0.44 -18.42 -22.68
CA ALA A 61 0.01 -19.11 -21.46
C ALA A 61 -1.34 -19.80 -21.67
N LEU A 62 -1.47 -21.05 -21.23
CA LEU A 62 -2.70 -21.81 -21.30
C LEU A 62 -3.42 -21.83 -19.95
N VAL A 63 -4.71 -22.08 -20.00
CA VAL A 63 -5.56 -22.33 -18.85
C VAL A 63 -6.44 -23.55 -19.11
N LYS A 64 -6.67 -24.35 -18.06
CA LYS A 64 -7.64 -25.45 -18.10
C LYS A 64 -9.05 -24.87 -18.24
N ALA A 65 -9.81 -25.38 -19.20
CA ALA A 65 -11.21 -25.05 -19.40
C ALA A 65 -12.12 -26.21 -18.97
N ASN A 66 -13.42 -26.09 -19.27
CA ASN A 66 -14.42 -27.09 -18.90
C ASN A 66 -13.97 -28.49 -19.32
N SER A 67 -14.08 -29.41 -18.37
CA SER A 67 -14.00 -30.85 -18.60
C SER A 67 -15.40 -31.42 -18.65
N GLY A 68 -15.63 -32.38 -19.55
CA GLY A 68 -16.90 -33.08 -19.66
C GLY A 68 -16.68 -34.47 -20.23
N ARG A 69 -17.77 -35.22 -20.39
CA ARG A 69 -17.72 -36.53 -21.05
C ARG A 69 -17.21 -36.38 -22.47
N LYS A 70 -16.36 -37.32 -22.91
CA LYS A 70 -15.70 -37.30 -24.22
C LYS A 70 -16.71 -37.39 -25.36
N ASN A 71 -17.64 -38.33 -25.25
CA ASN A 71 -18.77 -38.52 -26.17
C ASN A 71 -19.92 -39.22 -25.41
N ARG A 72 -21.07 -39.37 -26.07
CA ARG A 72 -22.23 -40.06 -25.47
C ARG A 72 -22.06 -41.58 -25.39
N SER A 73 -21.22 -42.15 -26.25
CA SER A 73 -21.01 -43.60 -26.40
C SER A 73 -20.01 -44.20 -25.41
N GLN A 74 -19.12 -43.39 -24.83
CA GLN A 74 -18.12 -43.73 -23.82
C GLN A 74 -18.24 -42.71 -22.67
N PRO A 75 -19.34 -42.76 -21.89
CA PRO A 75 -19.64 -41.77 -20.86
C PRO A 75 -18.61 -41.72 -19.73
N GLU A 76 -17.81 -42.77 -19.57
CA GLU A 76 -16.77 -42.94 -18.57
C GLU A 76 -15.46 -42.21 -18.90
N LEU A 77 -15.26 -41.82 -20.17
CA LEU A 77 -14.07 -41.09 -20.60
C LEU A 77 -14.31 -39.59 -20.61
N PHE A 78 -13.31 -38.80 -20.22
CA PHE A 78 -13.38 -37.36 -20.18
C PHE A 78 -12.62 -36.68 -21.32
N ALA A 79 -13.08 -35.49 -21.68
CA ALA A 79 -12.39 -34.54 -22.53
C ALA A 79 -12.28 -33.19 -21.80
N SER A 80 -11.17 -32.50 -22.01
CA SER A 80 -10.88 -31.18 -21.46
C SER A 80 -10.31 -30.30 -22.55
N TYR A 81 -10.61 -29.00 -22.51
CA TYR A 81 -9.92 -28.04 -23.38
C TYR A 81 -8.82 -27.32 -22.61
N PHE A 82 -7.67 -27.11 -23.26
CA PHE A 82 -6.65 -26.17 -22.81
C PHE A 82 -6.67 -25.00 -23.79
N ARG A 83 -6.88 -23.79 -23.28
CA ARG A 83 -7.11 -22.58 -24.09
C ARG A 83 -6.17 -21.48 -23.69
N CYS A 84 -5.96 -20.48 -24.55
CA CYS A 84 -5.17 -19.31 -24.20
C CYS A 84 -5.72 -18.62 -22.94
N SER A 85 -4.83 -18.09 -22.08
CA SER A 85 -5.18 -17.29 -20.91
C SER A 85 -5.98 -16.03 -21.24
N ARG A 86 -5.82 -15.51 -22.47
CA ARG A 86 -6.56 -14.36 -23.02
C ARG A 86 -7.89 -14.75 -23.70
N TYR A 87 -8.33 -16.01 -23.55
CA TYR A 87 -9.54 -16.52 -24.19
C TYR A 87 -10.83 -15.88 -23.67
N GLY A 88 -11.73 -15.59 -24.61
CA GLY A 88 -13.07 -15.06 -24.36
C GLY A 88 -13.08 -13.57 -24.00
N SER A 89 -14.23 -13.07 -23.56
CA SER A 89 -14.40 -11.71 -23.02
C SER A 89 -14.45 -11.74 -21.49
N SER A 90 -14.24 -10.57 -20.87
CA SER A 90 -14.56 -10.43 -19.45
C SER A 90 -16.08 -10.48 -19.27
N LYS A 91 -16.55 -11.30 -18.33
CA LYS A 91 -17.93 -11.20 -17.84
C LYS A 91 -17.97 -10.02 -16.87
N VAL A 92 -18.47 -8.87 -17.31
CA VAL A 92 -18.77 -7.78 -16.39
C VAL A 92 -20.06 -8.16 -15.68
N VAL A 93 -19.96 -8.79 -14.52
CA VAL A 93 -21.11 -8.92 -13.62
C VAL A 93 -21.16 -7.60 -12.86
N TYR A 94 -22.09 -6.74 -13.25
CA TYR A 94 -22.35 -5.50 -12.53
C TYR A 94 -23.03 -5.85 -11.20
N ASP A 95 -22.36 -5.53 -10.12
CA ASP A 95 -22.89 -5.61 -8.76
C ASP A 95 -22.92 -4.17 -8.23
N PRO A 96 -24.12 -3.56 -8.11
CA PRO A 96 -24.26 -2.16 -7.67
C PRO A 96 -23.73 -1.93 -6.25
N ASP A 97 -23.65 -2.97 -5.41
CA ASP A 97 -23.25 -2.89 -4.01
C ASP A 97 -21.73 -3.04 -3.82
N LYS A 98 -20.97 -3.31 -4.89
CA LYS A 98 -19.52 -3.46 -4.82
C LYS A 98 -18.77 -2.30 -5.49
N PRO A 99 -17.72 -1.76 -4.85
CA PRO A 99 -16.91 -0.71 -5.44
C PRO A 99 -16.27 -1.18 -6.75
N LYS A 100 -16.47 -0.41 -7.82
CA LYS A 100 -15.91 -0.67 -9.15
C LYS A 100 -14.38 -0.67 -9.08
N ARG A 101 -13.76 -1.85 -9.18
CA ARG A 101 -12.32 -1.94 -9.42
C ARG A 101 -12.04 -1.47 -10.86
N LYS A 102 -11.16 -0.47 -11.03
CA LYS A 102 -10.61 -0.06 -12.34
C LYS A 102 -9.64 -1.14 -12.86
N SER A 103 -10.10 -2.37 -13.08
CA SER A 103 -9.28 -3.44 -13.65
C SER A 103 -9.54 -3.55 -15.15
N LYS A 104 -8.50 -3.38 -15.98
CA LYS A 104 -8.55 -3.76 -17.39
C LYS A 104 -8.41 -5.28 -17.50
N THR A 105 -9.29 -5.91 -18.28
CA THR A 105 -9.17 -7.34 -18.58
C THR A 105 -8.03 -7.57 -19.56
N VAL A 106 -7.23 -8.61 -19.33
CA VAL A 106 -6.19 -9.07 -20.29
C VAL A 106 -6.80 -9.94 -21.39
N LYS A 107 -8.08 -10.33 -21.24
CA LYS A 107 -8.78 -11.13 -22.25
C LYS A 107 -9.08 -10.30 -23.51
N CYS A 108 -8.67 -10.82 -24.66
CA CYS A 108 -8.81 -10.19 -25.97
C CYS A 108 -9.65 -11.05 -26.94
N ARG A 109 -10.50 -11.95 -26.41
CA ARG A 109 -11.30 -12.90 -27.21
C ARG A 109 -10.45 -13.84 -28.08
N CYS A 110 -9.23 -14.15 -27.63
CA CYS A 110 -8.39 -15.15 -28.28
C CYS A 110 -9.15 -16.47 -28.39
N LEU A 111 -9.11 -17.13 -29.55
CA LEU A 111 -9.80 -18.39 -29.80
C LEU A 111 -8.92 -19.62 -29.64
N PHE A 112 -7.61 -19.44 -29.46
CA PHE A 112 -6.65 -20.54 -29.38
C PHE A 112 -7.06 -21.58 -28.33
N ARG A 113 -7.15 -22.84 -28.76
CA ARG A 113 -7.45 -23.98 -27.88
C ARG A 113 -7.01 -25.31 -28.50
N ILE A 114 -6.56 -26.20 -27.63
CA ILE A 114 -6.28 -27.61 -27.91
C ILE A 114 -7.19 -28.48 -27.03
N ARG A 115 -7.44 -29.72 -27.46
CA ARG A 115 -8.30 -30.67 -26.76
C ARG A 115 -7.46 -31.78 -26.16
N ALA A 116 -7.65 -32.09 -24.90
CA ALA A 116 -7.10 -33.28 -24.27
C ALA A 116 -8.25 -34.28 -24.05
N VAL A 117 -8.06 -35.55 -24.42
CA VAL A 117 -9.09 -36.59 -24.29
C VAL A 117 -8.52 -37.84 -23.66
N GLU A 118 -9.35 -38.52 -22.87
CA GLU A 118 -9.03 -39.86 -22.39
C GLU A 118 -9.31 -40.90 -23.47
N ASN A 119 -8.38 -41.85 -23.59
CA ASN A 119 -8.48 -43.01 -24.45
C ASN A 119 -8.07 -44.26 -23.68
N TYR A 120 -8.65 -45.38 -24.08
CA TYR A 120 -8.19 -46.68 -23.63
C TYR A 120 -6.94 -47.09 -24.39
N HIS A 121 -5.96 -47.56 -23.65
CA HIS A 121 -4.72 -48.11 -24.18
C HIS A 121 -4.50 -49.47 -23.55
N VAL A 122 -4.13 -50.46 -24.37
CA VAL A 122 -3.78 -51.79 -23.90
C VAL A 122 -2.26 -51.85 -23.81
N GLN A 123 -1.76 -52.17 -22.62
CA GLN A 123 -0.35 -52.42 -22.35
C GLN A 123 -0.27 -53.62 -21.41
N ASP A 124 0.51 -54.64 -21.77
CA ASP A 124 0.71 -55.86 -20.98
C ASP A 124 -0.60 -56.53 -20.54
N ASN A 125 -1.56 -56.69 -21.47
CA ASN A 125 -2.92 -57.20 -21.22
C ASN A 125 -3.76 -56.41 -20.19
N LYS A 126 -3.31 -55.22 -19.79
CA LYS A 126 -4.06 -54.31 -18.91
C LYS A 126 -4.61 -53.13 -19.70
N ARG A 127 -5.87 -52.78 -19.40
CA ARG A 127 -6.56 -51.62 -19.96
C ARG A 127 -6.25 -50.39 -19.09
N LEU A 128 -5.48 -49.46 -19.66
CA LEU A 128 -5.15 -48.18 -19.05
C LEU A 128 -5.98 -47.07 -19.67
N VAL A 129 -6.29 -46.04 -18.88
CA VAL A 129 -6.90 -44.80 -19.36
C VAL A 129 -5.81 -43.75 -19.37
N LEU A 130 -5.43 -43.27 -20.56
CA LEU A 130 -4.41 -42.25 -20.72
C LEU A 130 -4.96 -41.05 -21.49
N TRP A 131 -4.39 -39.89 -21.20
CA TRP A 131 -4.72 -38.63 -21.85
C TRP A 131 -3.90 -38.46 -23.12
N ASN A 132 -4.56 -38.15 -24.23
CA ASN A 132 -3.98 -37.75 -25.50
C ASN A 132 -4.33 -36.30 -25.81
N ILE A 133 -3.43 -35.58 -26.47
CA ILE A 133 -3.68 -34.23 -26.96
C ILE A 133 -4.08 -34.29 -28.44
N ILE A 134 -5.12 -33.57 -28.77
CA ILE A 134 -5.72 -33.45 -30.10
C ILE A 134 -5.75 -31.96 -30.43
N THR A 135 -5.12 -31.60 -31.54
CA THR A 135 -5.18 -30.25 -32.11
C THR A 135 -6.56 -30.02 -32.73
N ALA A 136 -7.06 -28.79 -32.63
CA ALA A 136 -8.37 -28.44 -33.17
C ALA A 136 -8.18 -27.58 -34.43
N ASN A 137 -8.59 -28.10 -35.58
CA ASN A 137 -8.53 -27.38 -36.85
C ASN A 137 -9.23 -26.02 -36.72
N GLY A 138 -8.58 -24.95 -37.20
CA GLY A 138 -9.08 -23.57 -37.13
C GLY A 138 -8.92 -22.86 -35.78
N PHE A 139 -8.29 -23.50 -34.77
CA PHE A 139 -8.06 -22.90 -33.44
C PHE A 139 -6.58 -22.80 -33.04
N GLY A 140 -5.67 -22.84 -34.02
CA GLY A 140 -4.23 -22.77 -33.77
C GLY A 140 -3.62 -21.37 -33.79
N TYR A 141 -4.42 -20.33 -34.09
CA TYR A 141 -3.96 -18.95 -34.20
C TYR A 141 -4.25 -18.13 -32.94
N HIS A 142 -3.33 -17.21 -32.62
CA HIS A 142 -3.51 -16.17 -31.60
C HIS A 142 -3.83 -14.82 -32.25
N ASN A 143 -4.72 -14.05 -31.63
CA ASN A 143 -5.09 -12.69 -32.08
C ASN A 143 -4.35 -11.59 -31.27
N HIS A 144 -3.21 -11.95 -30.71
CA HIS A 144 -2.35 -11.06 -29.94
C HIS A 144 -0.91 -11.56 -30.04
N GLN A 145 0.05 -10.64 -29.95
CA GLN A 145 1.46 -10.99 -29.97
C GLN A 145 1.88 -11.92 -28.81
N PRO A 146 2.92 -12.75 -29.01
CA PRO A 146 3.59 -13.49 -27.94
C PRO A 146 4.10 -12.56 -26.84
N THR A 147 4.16 -13.07 -25.61
CA THR A 147 4.67 -12.31 -24.47
C THR A 147 6.20 -12.23 -24.53
N LYS A 148 6.74 -11.03 -24.80
CA LYS A 148 8.20 -10.79 -24.87
C LYS A 148 8.88 -10.83 -23.49
N TYR A 149 8.26 -10.23 -22.48
CA TYR A 149 8.81 -10.16 -21.12
C TYR A 149 8.02 -11.06 -20.18
N LYS A 150 8.67 -12.10 -19.66
CA LYS A 150 8.05 -13.07 -18.75
C LYS A 150 7.96 -12.56 -17.31
N ASP A 151 8.81 -11.60 -16.93
CA ASP A 151 8.81 -10.98 -15.62
C ASP A 151 7.51 -10.24 -15.31
N GLY A 152 7.03 -10.39 -14.09
CA GLY A 152 5.77 -9.84 -13.60
C GLY A 152 4.52 -10.45 -14.23
N HIS A 153 4.66 -11.32 -15.23
CA HIS A 153 3.54 -11.96 -15.88
C HIS A 153 2.94 -13.05 -14.99
N ARG A 154 1.65 -12.95 -14.69
CA ARG A 154 0.93 -13.83 -13.73
C ARG A 154 1.18 -15.32 -13.92
N HIS A 155 1.32 -15.78 -15.17
CA HIS A 155 1.48 -17.20 -15.49
C HIS A 155 2.94 -17.68 -15.51
N TYR A 156 3.90 -16.79 -15.77
CA TYR A 156 5.33 -17.16 -15.86
C TYR A 156 6.07 -16.87 -14.56
N ALA A 157 5.74 -15.74 -13.93
CA ALA A 157 6.34 -15.24 -12.70
C ALA A 157 5.43 -15.47 -11.48
N GLY A 158 4.55 -16.47 -11.54
CA GLY A 158 3.69 -16.83 -10.41
C GLY A 158 4.49 -17.50 -9.29
N LEU A 159 4.14 -17.22 -8.03
CA LEU A 159 4.78 -17.85 -6.88
C LEU A 159 4.37 -19.32 -6.77
N ASN A 160 5.33 -20.24 -6.67
CA ASN A 160 5.12 -21.64 -6.33
C ASN A 160 4.93 -21.81 -4.81
N GLU A 161 4.67 -23.03 -4.32
CA GLU A 161 4.40 -23.25 -2.88
C GLU A 161 5.61 -22.95 -1.98
N GLU A 162 6.83 -23.26 -2.43
CA GLU A 162 8.07 -22.99 -1.68
C GLU A 162 8.33 -21.48 -1.57
N GLU A 163 8.16 -20.73 -2.65
CA GLU A 163 8.29 -19.28 -2.67
C GLU A 163 7.19 -18.60 -1.85
N LYS A 164 5.95 -19.12 -1.86
CA LYS A 164 4.89 -18.63 -0.95
C LYS A 164 5.24 -18.86 0.50
N ALA A 165 5.83 -20.01 0.84
CA ALA A 165 6.31 -20.30 2.19
C ALA A 165 7.43 -19.33 2.59
N TYR A 166 8.36 -19.04 1.68
CA TYR A 166 9.39 -18.02 1.88
C TYR A 166 8.79 -16.63 2.11
N VAL A 167 7.86 -16.18 1.26
CA VAL A 167 7.16 -14.88 1.43
C VAL A 167 6.46 -14.82 2.78
N ARG A 168 5.82 -15.91 3.22
CA ARG A 168 5.16 -16.00 4.53
C ARG A 168 6.16 -15.88 5.69
N HIS A 169 7.30 -16.56 5.61
CA HIS A 169 8.35 -16.46 6.60
C HIS A 169 8.88 -15.02 6.69
N GLN A 170 9.30 -14.45 5.56
CA GLN A 170 9.83 -13.07 5.54
C GLN A 170 8.80 -12.04 5.99
N TYR A 171 7.51 -12.25 5.67
CA TYR A 171 6.44 -11.37 6.13
C TYR A 171 6.29 -11.39 7.66
N ARG A 172 6.46 -12.55 8.31
CA ARG A 172 6.42 -12.67 9.78
C ARG A 172 7.60 -11.95 10.44
N GLU A 173 8.76 -11.97 9.79
CA GLU A 173 9.95 -11.23 10.20
C GLU A 173 9.90 -9.73 9.83
N ALA A 174 8.72 -9.20 9.47
CA ALA A 174 8.49 -7.79 9.12
C ALA A 174 9.39 -7.25 7.97
N VAL A 175 9.90 -8.12 7.10
CA VAL A 175 10.75 -7.73 5.96
C VAL A 175 9.92 -6.98 4.92
N PHE A 176 10.46 -5.87 4.40
CA PHE A 176 9.74 -5.07 3.41
C PHE A 176 9.51 -5.84 2.10
N PRO A 177 8.35 -5.66 1.42
CA PRO A 177 8.04 -6.36 0.17
C PRO A 177 9.09 -6.22 -0.93
N ARG A 178 9.83 -5.10 -0.96
CA ARG A 178 10.95 -4.88 -1.88
C ARG A 178 12.08 -5.87 -1.64
N ASP A 179 12.42 -6.12 -0.39
CA ASP A 179 13.52 -7.00 0.00
C ASP A 179 13.11 -8.47 -0.10
N ILE A 180 11.84 -8.78 0.17
CA ILE A 180 11.25 -10.08 -0.14
C ILE A 180 11.40 -10.40 -1.64
N LYS A 181 11.13 -9.42 -2.51
CA LYS A 181 11.32 -9.58 -3.96
C LYS A 181 12.78 -9.87 -4.31
N SER A 182 13.72 -9.12 -3.71
CA SER A 182 15.16 -9.30 -3.93
C SER A 182 15.61 -10.70 -3.50
N GLY A 183 15.17 -11.17 -2.33
CA GLY A 183 15.49 -12.50 -1.83
C GLY A 183 14.89 -13.63 -2.68
N LEU A 184 13.70 -13.44 -3.26
CA LEU A 184 13.12 -14.37 -4.24
C LEU A 184 13.99 -14.47 -5.50
N HIS A 185 14.52 -13.35 -5.99
CA HIS A 185 15.42 -13.36 -7.15
C HIS A 185 16.69 -14.15 -6.87
N GLN A 186 17.31 -13.97 -5.70
CA GLN A 186 18.51 -14.70 -5.30
C GLN A 186 18.27 -16.21 -5.18
N LYS A 187 17.10 -16.62 -4.68
CA LYS A 187 16.73 -18.05 -4.53
C LYS A 187 16.37 -18.73 -5.84
N SER A 188 15.90 -17.98 -6.84
CA SER A 188 15.45 -18.52 -8.12
C SER A 188 15.83 -17.58 -9.26
N PRO A 189 17.12 -17.50 -9.60
CA PRO A 189 17.62 -16.56 -10.61
C PRO A 189 17.11 -16.90 -12.02
N ASP A 190 16.96 -18.20 -12.32
CA ASP A 190 16.57 -18.68 -13.65
C ASP A 190 15.06 -18.57 -13.93
N LYS A 191 14.28 -18.21 -12.91
CA LYS A 191 12.82 -18.08 -13.01
C LYS A 191 12.42 -16.63 -13.32
N PRO A 192 11.40 -16.41 -14.16
CA PRO A 192 10.80 -15.08 -14.33
C PRO A 192 10.35 -14.47 -13.00
N GLN A 193 10.70 -13.21 -12.78
CA GLN A 193 10.59 -12.57 -11.47
C GLN A 193 9.20 -12.04 -11.18
N PRO A 194 8.64 -12.27 -9.97
CA PRO A 194 7.31 -11.81 -9.63
C PRO A 194 7.23 -10.28 -9.62
N SER A 195 6.09 -9.76 -10.05
CA SER A 195 5.77 -8.34 -9.90
C SER A 195 5.54 -7.98 -8.43
N SER A 196 5.75 -6.70 -8.08
CA SER A 196 5.44 -6.21 -6.74
C SER A 196 3.98 -6.48 -6.37
N SER A 197 3.06 -6.36 -7.33
CA SER A 197 1.63 -6.67 -7.15
C SER A 197 1.36 -8.11 -6.74
N GLN A 198 2.15 -9.07 -7.22
CA GLN A 198 2.00 -10.48 -6.81
C GLN A 198 2.44 -10.68 -5.36
N ILE A 199 3.52 -10.03 -4.93
CA ILE A 199 3.98 -10.04 -3.53
C ILE A 199 2.94 -9.38 -2.62
N TYR A 200 2.42 -8.22 -3.01
CA TYR A 200 1.34 -7.55 -2.26
C TYR A 200 0.05 -8.38 -2.19
N SER A 201 -0.28 -9.10 -3.26
CA SER A 201 -1.42 -10.01 -3.29
C SER A 201 -1.23 -11.18 -2.32
N GLU A 202 -0.04 -11.78 -2.30
CA GLU A 202 0.25 -12.91 -1.41
C GLU A 202 0.31 -12.49 0.06
N THR A 203 1.02 -11.41 0.38
CA THR A 203 1.04 -10.81 1.72
C THR A 203 -0.36 -10.38 2.19
N SER A 204 -1.24 -9.96 1.28
CA SER A 204 -2.64 -9.68 1.61
C SER A 204 -3.41 -10.94 2.02
N LYS A 205 -3.18 -12.09 1.38
CA LYS A 205 -3.77 -13.37 1.81
C LYS A 205 -3.25 -13.80 3.18
N ILE A 206 -1.92 -13.71 3.39
CA ILE A 206 -1.30 -14.01 4.68
C ILE A 206 -1.91 -13.14 5.78
N ARG A 207 -2.05 -11.83 5.54
CA ARG A 207 -2.75 -10.92 6.47
C ARG A 207 -4.19 -11.31 6.73
N LYS A 208 -4.92 -11.76 5.72
CA LYS A 208 -6.32 -12.19 5.90
C LYS A 208 -6.40 -13.46 6.74
N GLU A 209 -5.51 -14.42 6.52
CA GLU A 209 -5.44 -15.65 7.31
C GLU A 209 -5.08 -15.36 8.77
N LEU A 210 -4.07 -14.53 9.01
CA LEU A 210 -3.65 -14.15 10.38
C LEU A 210 -4.73 -13.38 11.15
N ARG A 211 -5.56 -12.60 10.44
CA ARG A 211 -6.68 -11.86 11.05
C ARG A 211 -7.88 -12.75 11.42
N SER A 212 -7.97 -13.96 10.87
CA SER A 212 -9.15 -14.81 11.00
C SER A 212 -10.43 -14.01 10.63
N GLU A 213 -11.46 -14.03 11.47
CA GLU A 213 -12.72 -13.28 11.30
C GLU A 213 -12.63 -11.80 11.72
N ARG A 214 -11.52 -11.37 12.32
CA ARG A 214 -11.35 -9.99 12.80
C ARG A 214 -11.15 -9.02 11.63
N ASN A 215 -11.70 -7.82 11.76
CA ASN A 215 -11.31 -6.71 10.90
C ASN A 215 -9.89 -6.21 11.24
N THR A 216 -9.33 -5.28 10.46
CA THR A 216 -7.94 -4.81 10.67
C THR A 216 -7.75 -4.16 12.05
N ALA A 217 -8.70 -3.33 12.49
CA ALA A 217 -8.61 -2.62 13.75
C ALA A 217 -8.74 -3.57 14.95
N GLN A 218 -9.66 -4.54 14.87
CA GLN A 218 -9.79 -5.60 15.88
C GLN A 218 -8.54 -6.46 15.99
N GLN A 219 -7.91 -6.83 14.86
CA GLN A 219 -6.65 -7.56 14.92
C GLN A 219 -5.53 -6.74 15.54
N MET A 220 -5.44 -5.46 15.18
CA MET A 220 -4.45 -4.54 15.73
C MET A 220 -4.57 -4.45 17.27
N LEU A 221 -5.78 -4.28 17.79
CA LEU A 221 -6.04 -4.29 19.23
C LEU A 221 -5.74 -5.66 19.87
N ALA A 222 -6.13 -6.76 19.23
CA ALA A 222 -5.83 -8.10 19.73
C ALA A 222 -4.31 -8.33 19.85
N LEU A 223 -3.53 -7.94 18.83
CA LEU A 223 -2.07 -8.03 18.88
C LEU A 223 -1.46 -7.12 19.96
N ALA A 224 -2.01 -5.92 20.15
CA ALA A 224 -1.58 -5.03 21.22
C ALA A 224 -1.81 -5.67 22.60
N VAL A 225 -2.97 -6.29 22.82
CA VAL A 225 -3.26 -7.04 24.06
C VAL A 225 -2.32 -8.23 24.22
N ASP A 226 -2.16 -9.05 23.18
CA ASP A 226 -1.29 -10.24 23.21
C ASP A 226 0.17 -9.87 23.51
N ALA A 227 0.63 -8.73 23.01
CA ALA A 227 1.97 -8.19 23.25
C ALA A 227 2.06 -7.30 24.51
N ASN A 228 1.02 -7.29 25.35
CA ASN A 228 0.94 -6.56 26.61
C ASN A 228 1.15 -5.03 26.48
N TYR A 229 0.72 -4.42 25.38
CA TYR A 229 0.78 -2.96 25.20
C TYR A 229 -0.16 -2.27 26.18
N VAL A 230 0.29 -1.13 26.72
CA VAL A 230 -0.60 -0.18 27.38
C VAL A 230 -1.48 0.42 26.30
N HIS A 231 -2.79 0.27 26.43
CA HIS A 231 -3.72 0.72 25.41
C HIS A 231 -5.02 1.27 25.99
N TRP A 232 -5.55 2.28 25.31
CA TRP A 232 -6.90 2.79 25.55
C TRP A 232 -7.62 2.89 24.21
N HIS A 233 -8.93 2.71 24.24
CA HIS A 233 -9.74 2.92 23.04
C HIS A 233 -11.12 3.46 23.39
N GLN A 234 -11.75 4.09 22.40
CA GLN A 234 -13.15 4.50 22.46
C GLN A 234 -13.90 4.00 21.25
N THR A 235 -15.16 3.64 21.47
CA THR A 235 -16.08 3.25 20.41
C THR A 235 -17.30 4.16 20.44
N ASN A 236 -17.86 4.46 19.27
CA ASN A 236 -19.15 5.09 19.17
C ASN A 236 -20.22 4.13 19.76
N PRO A 237 -20.95 4.52 20.83
CA PRO A 237 -21.87 3.63 21.52
C PRO A 237 -22.99 3.05 20.65
N GLY A 238 -23.43 3.77 19.61
CA GLY A 238 -24.58 3.35 18.79
C GLY A 238 -24.23 2.38 17.65
N ILE A 239 -23.03 2.50 17.08
CA ILE A 239 -22.61 1.73 15.90
C ILE A 239 -21.37 0.86 16.13
N HIS A 240 -20.84 0.85 17.36
CA HIS A 240 -19.64 0.11 17.77
C HIS A 240 -18.41 0.37 16.88
N GLU A 241 -18.34 1.56 16.28
CA GLU A 241 -17.22 1.99 15.47
C GLU A 241 -16.08 2.49 16.37
N LEU A 242 -14.86 2.01 16.11
CA LEU A 242 -13.66 2.43 16.83
C LEU A 242 -13.30 3.87 16.42
N THR A 243 -13.36 4.79 17.38
CA THR A 243 -13.08 6.21 17.12
C THR A 243 -11.70 6.62 17.58
N HIS A 244 -11.26 6.14 18.74
CA HIS A 244 -9.95 6.51 19.28
C HIS A 244 -9.19 5.26 19.69
N VAL A 245 -7.88 5.24 19.42
CA VAL A 245 -6.98 4.19 19.88
C VAL A 245 -5.68 4.85 20.30
N PHE A 246 -5.23 4.56 21.51
CA PHE A 246 -3.92 4.93 22.02
C PHE A 246 -3.21 3.62 22.34
N MET A 247 -1.98 3.44 21.86
CA MET A 247 -1.16 2.32 22.31
C MET A 247 0.28 2.75 22.54
N SER A 248 0.87 2.19 23.58
CA SER A 248 2.25 2.37 23.96
C SER A 248 2.87 1.01 24.30
N HIS A 249 4.07 0.77 23.79
CA HIS A 249 4.83 -0.43 24.13
C HIS A 249 5.31 -0.30 25.59
N PRO A 250 5.27 -1.36 26.42
CA PRO A 250 5.63 -1.26 27.84
C PRO A 250 7.04 -0.71 28.09
N GLU A 251 8.00 -1.08 27.24
CA GLU A 251 9.36 -0.56 27.33
C GLU A 251 9.46 0.93 26.96
N ALA A 252 8.61 1.40 26.03
CA ALA A 252 8.53 2.82 25.70
C ALA A 252 7.91 3.62 26.86
N VAL A 253 6.94 3.05 27.59
CA VAL A 253 6.41 3.65 28.82
C VAL A 253 7.51 3.81 29.87
N LYS A 254 8.33 2.77 30.09
CA LYS A 254 9.46 2.87 31.04
C LYS A 254 10.48 3.93 30.63
N LEU A 255 10.82 3.99 29.33
CA LEU A 255 11.69 5.04 28.80
C LEU A 255 11.08 6.43 28.99
N PHE A 256 9.77 6.56 28.79
CA PHE A 256 9.07 7.82 29.00
C PHE A 256 9.06 8.24 30.47
N TRP A 257 8.88 7.31 31.40
CA TRP A 257 8.97 7.60 32.83
C TRP A 257 10.39 8.01 33.27
N ALA A 258 11.42 7.42 32.67
CA ALA A 258 12.80 7.81 32.92
C ALA A 258 13.16 9.16 32.30
N TYR A 259 12.59 9.49 31.14
CA TYR A 259 12.93 10.68 30.35
C TYR A 259 11.67 11.44 29.88
N PRO A 260 10.86 12.00 30.79
CA PRO A 260 9.60 12.68 30.45
C PRO A 260 9.80 14.11 29.92
N HIS A 261 11.04 14.56 29.74
CA HIS A 261 11.37 15.98 29.60
C HIS A 261 10.97 16.61 28.26
N VAL A 262 10.93 15.82 27.18
CA VAL A 262 10.68 16.34 25.83
C VAL A 262 9.71 15.42 25.12
N VAL A 263 8.62 15.99 24.62
CA VAL A 263 7.62 15.29 23.81
C VAL A 263 7.49 16.00 22.47
N LEU A 264 7.82 15.28 21.40
CA LEU A 264 7.63 15.69 20.02
C LEU A 264 6.35 15.01 19.51
N THR A 265 5.48 15.76 18.85
CA THR A 265 4.26 15.16 18.27
C THR A 265 4.02 15.67 16.86
N ASP A 266 3.77 14.73 15.95
CA ASP A 266 3.34 15.02 14.57
C ASP A 266 2.19 14.09 14.20
N SER A 267 1.26 14.59 13.39
CA SER A 267 0.21 13.79 12.80
C SER A 267 0.53 13.49 11.35
N THR A 268 0.54 12.20 11.01
CA THR A 268 0.65 11.80 9.61
C THR A 268 -0.70 11.96 8.92
N TYR A 269 -0.67 12.41 7.66
CA TYR A 269 -1.86 12.54 6.82
C TYR A 269 -2.71 11.26 6.86
N LYS A 270 -4.04 11.43 6.81
CA LYS A 270 -5.12 10.43 6.81
C LYS A 270 -5.06 9.41 5.66
N THR A 271 -3.97 8.69 5.58
CA THR A 271 -3.61 7.78 4.49
C THR A 271 -4.05 6.35 4.76
N ASN A 272 -4.56 6.07 5.96
CA ASN A 272 -5.13 4.78 6.30
C ASN A 272 -6.55 4.61 5.70
N THR A 273 -6.99 3.35 5.58
CA THR A 273 -8.31 2.99 5.01
C THR A 273 -9.50 3.51 5.82
N TYR A 274 -9.25 4.02 7.03
CA TYR A 274 -10.25 4.56 7.95
C TYR A 274 -10.33 6.09 7.89
N ASN A 275 -9.47 6.74 7.09
CA ASN A 275 -9.39 8.21 7.00
C ASN A 275 -9.19 8.90 8.38
N MET A 276 -8.52 8.19 9.29
CA MET A 276 -8.18 8.66 10.63
C MET A 276 -6.77 9.27 10.61
N ALA A 277 -6.53 10.27 11.46
CA ALA A 277 -5.19 10.79 11.67
C ALA A 277 -4.40 9.81 12.56
N LEU A 278 -3.18 9.47 12.16
CA LEU A 278 -2.24 8.72 12.98
C LEU A 278 -1.25 9.72 13.56
N VAL A 279 -1.34 9.92 14.87
CA VAL A 279 -0.47 10.80 15.65
C VAL A 279 0.62 9.96 16.30
N GLU A 280 1.86 10.37 16.09
CA GLU A 280 3.02 9.78 16.73
C GLU A 280 3.43 10.70 17.89
N VAL A 281 3.57 10.12 19.08
CA VAL A 281 4.07 10.80 20.27
C VAL A 281 5.46 10.25 20.54
N VAL A 282 6.47 11.11 20.46
CA VAL A 282 7.88 10.74 20.47
C VAL A 282 8.57 11.42 21.66
N GLY A 283 9.35 10.64 22.41
CA GLY A 283 10.20 11.12 23.49
C GLY A 283 11.65 11.21 23.05
N VAL A 284 12.47 11.89 23.85
CA VAL A 284 13.91 12.03 23.58
C VAL A 284 14.71 11.65 24.82
N THR A 285 15.70 10.79 24.61
CA THR A 285 16.68 10.40 25.63
C THR A 285 17.74 11.50 25.83
N PRO A 286 18.45 11.54 26.98
CA PRO A 286 19.52 12.51 27.21
C PRO A 286 20.69 12.41 26.22
N THR A 287 20.86 11.26 25.55
CA THR A 287 21.86 11.06 24.48
C THR A 287 21.40 11.60 23.12
N GLY A 288 20.21 12.22 23.05
CA GLY A 288 19.63 12.76 21.82
C GLY A 288 18.94 11.73 20.93
N SER A 289 18.78 10.48 21.39
CA SER A 289 18.06 9.44 20.64
C SER A 289 16.55 9.56 20.86
N SER A 290 15.77 9.52 19.79
CA SER A 290 14.31 9.53 19.84
C SER A 290 13.74 8.13 20.08
N PHE A 291 12.59 8.05 20.75
CA PHE A 291 11.83 6.82 20.92
C PHE A 291 10.33 7.08 20.85
N LEU A 292 9.58 6.14 20.29
CA LEU A 292 8.13 6.27 20.14
C LEU A 292 7.46 5.98 21.50
N ILE A 293 6.94 7.02 22.16
CA ILE A 293 6.14 6.89 23.38
C ILE A 293 4.82 6.20 23.05
N ALA A 294 4.09 6.70 22.05
CA ALA A 294 2.79 6.14 21.69
C ALA A 294 2.44 6.37 20.22
N CYS A 295 1.64 5.45 19.67
CA CYS A 295 0.90 5.65 18.43
C CYS A 295 -0.57 5.84 18.75
N VAL A 296 -1.17 6.88 18.18
CA VAL A 296 -2.56 7.26 18.48
C VAL A 296 -3.35 7.45 17.20
N LEU A 297 -4.50 6.78 17.08
CA LEU A 297 -5.46 7.00 16.01
C LEU A 297 -6.59 7.87 16.54
N ILE A 298 -6.84 8.99 15.86
CA ILE A 298 -7.96 9.89 16.15
C ILE A 298 -8.78 10.13 14.86
N PRO A 299 -10.11 10.33 14.94
CA PRO A 299 -10.95 10.45 13.73
C PRO A 299 -10.61 11.72 12.93
N TYR A 300 -10.36 12.82 13.63
CA TYR A 300 -10.10 14.13 13.06
C TYR A 300 -9.02 14.85 13.87
N GLU A 301 -8.23 15.68 13.20
CA GLU A 301 -7.28 16.62 13.83
C GLU A 301 -8.09 17.78 14.44
N SER A 302 -8.89 17.47 15.46
CA SER A 302 -9.73 18.41 16.19
C SER A 302 -9.22 18.57 17.60
N GLU A 303 -9.58 19.69 18.24
CA GLU A 303 -9.28 19.93 19.65
C GLU A 303 -9.77 18.77 20.53
N GLU A 304 -11.00 18.27 20.33
CA GLU A 304 -11.54 17.12 21.06
C GLU A 304 -10.69 15.85 20.92
N GLY A 305 -10.27 15.52 19.69
CA GLY A 305 -9.44 14.34 19.43
C GLY A 305 -8.07 14.44 20.12
N TYR A 306 -7.45 15.62 20.05
CA TYR A 306 -6.19 15.87 20.74
C TYR A 306 -6.35 15.95 22.26
N THR A 307 -7.46 16.50 22.78
CA THR A 307 -7.77 16.49 24.22
C THR A 307 -7.84 15.04 24.74
N TRP A 308 -8.46 14.13 24.00
CA TRP A 308 -8.50 12.72 24.37
C TRP A 308 -7.10 12.10 24.42
N LEU A 309 -6.30 12.31 23.36
CA LEU A 309 -4.90 11.84 23.29
C LEU A 309 -4.08 12.37 24.47
N LEU A 310 -4.14 13.67 24.70
CA LEU A 310 -3.34 14.36 25.72
C LEU A 310 -3.75 13.94 27.13
N ARG A 311 -5.03 13.64 27.39
CA ARG A 311 -5.46 13.01 28.65
C ARG A 311 -4.82 11.65 28.87
N LYS A 312 -4.72 10.81 27.83
CA LYS A 312 -4.02 9.52 27.94
C LYS A 312 -2.52 9.65 28.11
N LEU A 313 -1.93 10.69 27.53
CA LEU A 313 -0.54 11.03 27.82
C LEU A 313 -0.36 11.52 29.27
N MET A 314 -1.30 12.30 29.82
CA MET A 314 -1.29 12.70 31.23
C MET A 314 -1.37 11.49 32.16
N ASP A 315 -2.26 10.53 31.88
CA ASP A 315 -2.36 9.27 32.64
C ASP A 315 -0.99 8.55 32.72
N LEU A 316 -0.17 8.62 31.66
CA LEU A 316 1.21 8.09 31.67
C LEU A 316 2.19 8.98 32.46
N LEU A 317 2.02 10.29 32.40
CA LEU A 317 2.88 11.26 33.08
C LEU A 317 2.69 11.29 34.60
N GLU A 318 1.52 10.94 35.12
CA GLU A 318 1.26 10.90 36.58
C GLU A 318 2.31 10.08 37.35
N CYS A 319 2.85 9.03 36.72
CA CYS A 319 3.89 8.18 37.31
C CYS A 319 5.29 8.83 37.36
N THR A 320 5.47 10.02 36.78
CA THR A 320 6.78 10.72 36.70
C THR A 320 7.04 11.69 37.85
N GLY A 321 6.09 11.83 38.77
CA GLY A 321 6.25 12.71 39.94
C GLY A 321 6.26 14.21 39.60
N GLY A 322 5.58 14.62 38.53
CA GLY A 322 5.46 16.04 38.15
C GLY A 322 6.67 16.58 37.39
N ALA A 323 7.36 15.74 36.63
CA ALA A 323 8.50 16.17 35.82
C ALA A 323 8.09 17.25 34.80
N SER A 324 8.91 18.29 34.68
CA SER A 324 8.71 19.34 33.68
C SER A 324 8.91 18.77 32.28
N THR A 325 7.83 18.79 31.50
CA THR A 325 7.80 18.34 30.09
C THR A 325 7.88 19.57 29.19
N CYS A 326 8.49 19.46 28.01
CA CYS A 326 8.42 20.45 26.95
C CYS A 326 7.82 19.82 25.70
N PHE A 327 6.77 20.43 25.15
CA PHE A 327 6.13 19.97 23.92
C PHE A 327 6.73 20.68 22.70
N VAL A 328 7.11 19.92 21.67
CA VAL A 328 7.47 20.47 20.36
C VAL A 328 6.50 19.90 19.34
N THR A 329 5.65 20.77 18.78
CA THR A 329 4.60 20.35 17.85
C THR A 329 4.66 21.19 16.58
N ASP A 330 3.97 20.77 15.53
CA ASP A 330 3.66 21.68 14.44
C ASP A 330 2.62 22.74 14.91
N ARG A 331 2.09 23.54 13.97
CA ARG A 331 1.08 24.56 14.30
C ARG A 331 -0.34 24.04 14.06
N GLU A 332 -0.61 22.76 14.32
CA GLU A 332 -1.96 22.24 14.16
C GLU A 332 -2.90 22.83 15.21
N LEU A 333 -3.95 23.51 14.74
CA LEU A 333 -4.81 24.35 15.58
C LEU A 333 -5.54 23.54 16.65
N GLY A 334 -6.00 22.32 16.32
CA GLY A 334 -6.64 21.44 17.28
C GLY A 334 -5.70 21.09 18.45
N LEU A 335 -4.47 20.70 18.12
CA LEU A 335 -3.47 20.31 19.11
C LEU A 335 -3.02 21.49 19.98
N VAL A 336 -2.77 22.65 19.36
CA VAL A 336 -2.39 23.87 20.08
C VAL A 336 -3.46 24.29 21.10
N ARG A 337 -4.75 24.19 20.76
CA ARG A 337 -5.83 24.52 21.70
C ARG A 337 -5.94 23.50 22.83
N ALA A 338 -5.82 22.21 22.51
CA ALA A 338 -5.84 21.15 23.51
C ALA A 338 -4.68 21.28 24.51
N LEU A 339 -3.46 21.57 24.03
CA LEU A 339 -2.30 21.84 24.87
C LEU A 339 -2.51 23.07 25.77
N ARG A 340 -3.05 24.17 25.23
CA ARG A 340 -3.36 25.35 26.05
C ARG A 340 -4.37 25.09 27.16
N THR A 341 -5.24 24.10 26.98
CA THR A 341 -6.29 23.77 27.95
C THR A 341 -5.81 22.78 29.02
N LEU A 342 -5.02 21.78 28.62
CA LEU A 342 -4.59 20.69 29.52
C LEU A 342 -3.19 20.89 30.11
N PHE A 343 -2.32 21.61 29.40
CA PHE A 343 -0.90 21.79 29.70
C PHE A 343 -0.54 23.28 29.68
N HIS A 344 -1.35 24.14 30.31
CA HIS A 344 -1.19 25.60 30.25
C HIS A 344 0.13 26.11 30.87
N GLU A 345 0.67 25.38 31.85
CA GLU A 345 1.93 25.67 32.54
C GLU A 345 3.14 25.03 31.86
N THR A 346 2.90 24.17 30.87
CA THR A 346 3.96 23.40 30.20
C THR A 346 4.50 24.18 29.00
N PRO A 347 5.84 24.31 28.88
CA PRO A 347 6.45 24.91 27.70
C PRO A 347 5.99 24.24 26.40
N HIS A 348 5.59 25.05 25.42
CA HIS A 348 5.15 24.61 24.11
C HIS A 348 5.88 25.37 23.00
N LEU A 349 6.76 24.65 22.30
CA LEU A 349 7.54 25.12 21.17
C LEU A 349 6.89 24.71 19.85
N LEU A 350 7.11 25.52 18.81
CA LEU A 350 6.72 25.19 17.44
C LEU A 350 7.92 24.62 16.68
N CYS A 351 7.69 23.53 15.97
CA CYS A 351 8.64 22.84 15.14
C CYS A 351 9.25 23.79 14.10
N ARG A 352 10.54 24.12 14.28
CA ARG A 352 11.29 25.03 13.40
C ARG A 352 11.29 24.56 11.95
N TRP A 353 11.34 23.24 11.71
CA TRP A 353 11.27 22.69 10.35
C TRP A 353 9.96 23.07 9.64
N HIS A 354 8.82 22.91 10.32
CA HIS A 354 7.51 23.28 9.78
C HIS A 354 7.38 24.79 9.55
N VAL A 355 7.87 25.61 10.50
CA VAL A 355 7.91 27.08 10.34
C VAL A 355 8.75 27.45 9.11
N ASN A 356 9.94 26.88 8.97
CA ASN A 356 10.84 27.15 7.86
C ASN A 356 10.25 26.72 6.51
N ARG A 357 9.60 25.55 6.42
CA ARG A 357 8.90 25.12 5.21
C ARG A 357 7.76 26.06 4.84
N ALA A 358 7.00 26.55 5.82
CA ALA A 358 5.91 27.49 5.57
C ALA A 358 6.45 28.82 5.00
N ILE A 359 7.56 29.30 5.56
CA ILE A 359 8.23 30.53 5.11
C ILE A 359 8.84 30.36 3.72
N GLU A 360 9.51 29.24 3.45
CA GLU A 360 10.05 28.91 2.13
C GLU A 360 8.94 28.84 1.07
N SER A 361 7.84 28.13 1.37
CA SER A 361 6.67 28.04 0.50
C SER A 361 6.08 29.41 0.20
N ARG A 362 5.99 30.29 1.20
CA ARG A 362 5.50 31.65 1.00
C ARG A 362 6.46 32.50 0.19
N ALA A 363 7.76 32.39 0.43
CA ALA A 363 8.78 33.10 -0.33
C ALA A 363 8.72 32.71 -1.82
N LEU A 364 8.57 31.42 -2.15
CA LEU A 364 8.38 30.91 -3.52
C LEU A 364 7.17 31.53 -4.23
N LYS A 365 6.08 31.77 -3.49
CA LYS A 365 4.88 32.41 -4.06
C LYS A 365 5.07 33.91 -4.31
N ILE A 366 5.89 34.59 -3.51
CA ILE A 366 6.10 36.04 -3.61
C ILE A 366 7.20 36.37 -4.63
N GLN A 367 8.28 35.59 -4.65
CA GLN A 367 9.41 35.77 -5.56
C GLN A 367 9.53 34.53 -6.45
N LYS A 368 9.14 34.65 -7.73
CA LYS A 368 9.34 33.59 -8.75
C LYS A 368 10.82 33.46 -9.18
N LYS A 369 11.76 33.37 -8.23
CA LYS A 369 13.20 33.30 -8.52
C LYS A 369 13.81 31.98 -8.06
N VAL A 370 14.86 31.56 -8.76
CA VAL A 370 15.58 30.28 -8.61
C VAL A 370 16.42 30.19 -7.31
N TYR A 371 16.62 31.29 -6.58
CA TYR A 371 17.61 31.38 -5.48
C TYR A 371 17.02 31.81 -4.12
N ILE A 372 15.84 31.30 -3.76
CA ILE A 372 15.16 31.69 -2.50
C ILE A 372 15.91 31.20 -1.27
N LYS A 373 16.49 30.01 -1.34
CA LYS A 373 17.28 29.45 -0.24
C LYS A 373 18.46 30.35 0.11
N ASP A 374 19.17 30.88 -0.88
CA ASP A 374 20.37 31.68 -0.63
C ASP A 374 20.07 33.16 -0.37
N HIS A 375 19.04 33.74 -1.01
CA HIS A 375 18.76 35.17 -0.85
C HIS A 375 17.73 35.51 0.22
N VAL A 376 16.75 34.65 0.49
CA VAL A 376 15.69 34.93 1.48
C VAL A 376 15.99 34.21 2.78
N LEU A 377 16.36 32.93 2.69
CA LEU A 377 16.58 32.14 3.89
C LEU A 377 17.99 32.35 4.45
N ARG A 378 19.04 32.02 3.69
CA ARG A 378 20.45 31.92 4.13
C ARG A 378 21.33 33.12 3.82
N ASN A 379 20.75 34.27 3.46
CA ASN A 379 21.57 35.45 3.18
C ASN A 379 22.39 35.84 4.43
N PRO A 380 23.72 35.96 4.35
CA PRO A 380 24.55 36.15 5.54
C PRO A 380 24.23 37.41 6.35
N GLU A 381 23.82 38.49 5.69
CA GLU A 381 23.59 39.78 6.36
C GLU A 381 22.15 39.99 6.80
N SER A 382 21.20 39.28 6.19
CA SER A 382 19.78 39.62 6.32
C SER A 382 18.85 38.43 6.17
N GLY A 383 19.36 37.20 6.18
CA GLY A 383 18.57 36.00 5.95
C GLY A 383 17.56 35.74 7.08
N TRP A 384 16.52 34.98 6.77
CA TRP A 384 15.59 34.47 7.78
C TRP A 384 16.30 33.68 8.89
N TRP A 385 17.36 32.92 8.56
CA TRP A 385 18.13 32.17 9.56
C TRP A 385 18.72 33.07 10.64
N ASN A 386 19.23 34.26 10.29
CA ASN A 386 19.73 35.22 11.28
C ASN A 386 18.66 35.65 12.30
N VAL A 387 17.39 35.67 11.89
CA VAL A 387 16.26 36.01 12.77
C VAL A 387 16.00 34.86 13.74
N ILE A 388 15.92 33.62 13.25
CA ILE A 388 15.55 32.46 14.09
C ILE A 388 16.69 31.89 14.91
N ASP A 389 17.94 32.10 14.49
CA ASP A 389 19.16 31.69 15.19
C ASP A 389 19.69 32.79 16.12
N ALA A 390 18.99 33.91 16.25
CA ALA A 390 19.35 34.97 17.19
C ALA A 390 19.42 34.41 18.62
N THR A 391 20.55 34.60 19.28
CA THR A 391 20.85 34.01 20.61
C THR A 391 20.42 34.91 21.77
N CYS A 392 20.15 36.20 21.53
CA CYS A 392 19.55 37.12 22.49
C CYS A 392 18.44 37.98 21.85
N GLU A 393 17.66 38.67 22.68
CA GLU A 393 16.54 39.51 22.23
C GLU A 393 17.02 40.72 21.41
N GLU A 394 18.16 41.33 21.78
CA GLU A 394 18.71 42.45 21.02
C GLU A 394 19.08 42.07 19.60
N ASP A 395 19.69 40.89 19.43
CA ASP A 395 20.10 40.38 18.11
C ASP A 395 18.88 39.96 17.29
N PHE A 396 17.84 39.41 17.92
CA PHE A 396 16.57 39.12 17.27
C PHE A 396 15.94 40.41 16.73
N VAL A 397 15.83 41.46 17.54
CA VAL A 397 15.23 42.74 17.13
C VAL A 397 16.02 43.36 15.97
N LYS A 398 17.35 43.38 16.05
CA LYS A 398 18.22 43.88 14.95
C LYS A 398 18.03 43.07 13.67
N ALA A 399 18.15 41.74 13.75
CA ALA A 399 18.02 40.86 12.60
C ALA A 399 16.62 40.95 11.96
N TRP A 400 15.57 41.05 12.79
CA TRP A 400 14.20 41.23 12.35
C TRP A 400 13.98 42.56 11.64
N SER A 401 14.52 43.67 12.15
CA SER A 401 14.45 44.99 11.48
C SER A 401 15.07 44.91 10.09
N VAL A 402 16.31 44.41 10.00
CA VAL A 402 17.04 44.26 8.73
C VAL A 402 16.28 43.35 7.75
N PHE A 403 15.78 42.21 8.22
CA PHE A 403 15.03 41.26 7.39
C PHE A 403 13.75 41.89 6.83
N SER A 404 12.95 42.52 7.72
CA SER A 404 11.63 43.04 7.39
C SER A 404 11.70 44.29 6.51
N GLU A 405 12.70 45.15 6.68
CA GLU A 405 12.97 46.31 5.82
C GLU A 405 13.37 45.90 4.40
N LYS A 406 14.35 44.99 4.27
CA LYS A 406 14.82 44.49 2.96
C LYS A 406 13.74 43.67 2.25
N ARG A 407 12.81 43.03 2.99
CA ARG A 407 11.79 42.13 2.43
C ARG A 407 10.39 42.43 2.98
N LYS A 408 9.91 43.67 2.78
CA LYS A 408 8.62 44.16 3.30
C LYS A 408 7.46 43.17 3.18
N ARG A 409 7.24 42.56 2.00
CA ARG A 409 6.15 41.59 1.77
C ARG A 409 6.28 40.32 2.63
N MET A 410 7.50 39.81 2.82
CA MET A 410 7.77 38.67 3.70
C MET A 410 7.65 39.08 5.17
N GLY A 411 8.21 40.24 5.53
CA GLY A 411 8.11 40.83 6.87
C GLY A 411 6.65 40.94 7.32
N SER A 412 5.80 41.59 6.52
CA SER A 412 4.37 41.73 6.83
C SER A 412 3.65 40.39 6.98
N TYR A 413 3.99 39.40 6.14
CA TYR A 413 3.41 38.06 6.25
C TYR A 413 3.84 37.37 7.56
N ILE A 414 5.14 37.41 7.89
CA ILE A 414 5.69 36.77 9.08
C ILE A 414 5.17 37.46 10.34
N SER A 415 5.17 38.79 10.44
CA SER A 415 4.58 39.51 11.58
C SER A 415 3.14 39.09 11.84
N ARG A 416 2.31 39.07 10.79
CA ARG A 416 0.89 38.75 10.92
C ARG A 416 0.64 37.28 11.25
N THR A 417 1.45 36.38 10.71
CA THR A 417 1.17 34.94 10.78
C THR A 417 1.89 34.28 11.96
N TRP A 418 3.13 34.70 12.22
CA TRP A 418 4.07 34.05 13.14
C TRP A 418 4.55 34.97 14.26
N GLY A 419 4.28 36.28 14.21
CA GLY A 419 4.79 37.25 15.18
C GLY A 419 4.44 36.92 16.64
N GLU A 420 3.16 36.63 16.92
CA GLU A 420 2.71 36.20 18.25
C GLU A 420 3.32 34.87 18.71
N HIS A 421 3.82 34.07 17.76
CA HIS A 421 4.41 32.76 18.03
C HIS A 421 5.93 32.80 18.03
N ALA A 422 6.57 33.96 17.83
CA ALA A 422 8.03 34.07 17.70
C ALA A 422 8.77 33.47 18.89
N LYS A 423 8.22 33.67 20.10
CA LYS A 423 8.75 33.09 21.36
C LYS A 423 8.77 31.57 21.38
N LYS A 424 8.06 30.90 20.47
CA LYS A 424 7.96 29.44 20.41
C LYS A 424 8.96 28.78 19.45
N PHE A 425 9.69 29.54 18.62
CA PHE A 425 10.58 28.95 17.61
C PHE A 425 11.88 29.72 17.35
N VAL A 426 12.04 30.93 17.91
CA VAL A 426 13.29 31.70 17.83
C VAL A 426 14.21 31.30 18.99
N LEU A 427 15.48 31.05 18.67
CA LEU A 427 16.46 30.41 19.57
C LEU A 427 16.60 31.11 20.92
N CYS A 428 16.67 32.44 20.95
CA CYS A 428 16.81 33.21 22.19
C CYS A 428 15.69 32.91 23.20
N TYR A 429 14.45 32.71 22.74
CA TYR A 429 13.31 32.40 23.61
C TYR A 429 13.17 30.89 23.86
N THR A 430 13.46 30.04 22.87
CA THR A 430 13.31 28.59 23.08
C THR A 430 14.31 28.07 24.11
N ASN A 431 15.52 28.64 24.15
CA ASN A 431 16.57 28.27 25.09
C ASN A 431 16.27 28.63 26.56
N GLU A 432 15.18 29.36 26.84
CA GLU A 432 14.68 29.57 28.21
C GLU A 432 14.11 28.29 28.81
N TYR A 433 13.77 27.30 27.98
CA TYR A 433 13.14 26.04 28.38
C TYR A 433 14.08 24.85 28.21
N PHE A 434 13.94 23.84 29.07
CA PHE A 434 14.68 22.60 28.92
C PHE A 434 14.07 21.73 27.82
N HIS A 435 14.72 21.66 26.66
CA HIS A 435 14.24 20.87 25.51
C HIS A 435 15.32 19.97 24.85
N LEU A 436 16.46 19.77 25.52
CA LEU A 436 17.58 18.92 25.04
C LEU A 436 18.07 19.27 23.61
N GLY A 437 17.95 20.53 23.19
CA GLY A 437 18.29 20.96 21.82
C GLY A 437 17.22 20.64 20.77
N ASN A 438 16.16 19.90 21.11
CA ASN A 438 15.09 19.54 20.19
C ASN A 438 14.17 20.73 19.92
N THR A 439 14.14 21.18 18.67
CA THR A 439 13.28 22.26 18.20
C THR A 439 12.58 21.91 16.89
N ALA A 440 12.75 20.69 16.40
CA ALA A 440 12.10 20.16 15.21
C ALA A 440 11.64 18.72 15.50
N ILE A 441 10.50 18.32 14.94
CA ILE A 441 9.95 16.97 15.08
C ILE A 441 10.57 16.02 14.06
N CYS A 442 10.92 16.54 12.89
CA CYS A 442 11.68 15.81 11.90
C CYS A 442 13.14 16.21 12.06
N ASP A 443 14.01 15.24 12.34
CA ASP A 443 15.42 15.39 12.03
C ASP A 443 15.50 15.77 10.55
N ALA A 444 16.22 16.85 10.25
CA ALA A 444 16.66 17.08 8.89
C ALA A 444 17.61 15.93 8.53
N TRP A 445 17.04 14.85 7.97
CA TRP A 445 17.79 13.75 7.35
C TRP A 445 18.77 14.28 6.30
#